data_AF-A0A1W1XZ02-F1
#
_entry.id   AF-A0A1W1XZ02-F1
#
_cell.length_a   1.000
_cell.length_b   1.000
_cell.length_c   1.000
_cell.angle_alpha   90.00
_cell.angle_beta   90.00
_cell.angle_gamma   90.00
#
_symmetry.space_group_name_H-M   'P 1'
#
loop_
_entity.id
_entity.type
_entity.pdbx_description
1 polymer ?
#
loop_
_entity_poly.entity_id
_entity_poly.type
_entity_poly.pdbx_seq_one_letter_code
_entity_poly.pdbx_strand_id
1 'polypeptide(L)'
;MTINPYEATAVAGIAPLDVPAEKARRPISVWLLEALLLVVLVLTTIGLLQSLRMAILYPAIARQVLGVFVAETVARFAIGTAQLLALRSIHLRKPGGRWLGMLFLLVLVVLVFMLPDTTTFASDAERGGGWLARHVFIPGLLLWWCYAATFSRKARRYYGTTAG
;
A
#
# COMPACT_ATOMS: atom_id res chain seq x y z
N MET A 1 12.65 59.28 -28.28
CA MET A 1 12.34 57.84 -28.17
C MET A 1 13.07 57.31 -26.94
N THR A 2 12.38 57.25 -25.82
CA THR A 2 12.90 56.76 -24.54
C THR A 2 12.65 55.26 -24.46
N ILE A 3 13.73 54.48 -24.50
CA ILE A 3 13.69 53.03 -24.31
C ILE A 3 13.36 52.77 -22.84
N ASN A 4 12.25 52.07 -22.58
CA ASN A 4 11.81 51.72 -21.24
C ASN A 4 12.63 50.50 -20.73
N PRO A 5 13.41 50.62 -19.64
CA PRO A 5 14.23 49.53 -19.11
C PRO A 5 13.42 48.47 -18.33
N TYR A 6 12.09 48.63 -18.20
CA TYR A 6 11.18 47.66 -17.57
C TYR A 6 10.38 46.83 -18.56
N GLU A 7 10.71 46.85 -19.85
CA GLU A 7 10.36 45.71 -20.71
C GLU A 7 11.22 44.53 -20.26
N ALA A 8 10.75 43.87 -19.20
CA ALA A 8 11.17 42.53 -18.87
C ALA A 8 10.94 41.71 -20.13
N THR A 9 12.05 41.46 -20.83
CA THR A 9 12.19 40.37 -21.77
C THR A 9 11.49 39.20 -21.10
N ALA A 10 10.34 38.81 -21.64
CA ALA A 10 9.81 37.49 -21.41
C ALA A 10 10.95 36.57 -21.79
N VAL A 11 11.71 36.10 -20.80
CA VAL A 11 12.76 35.13 -20.98
C VAL A 11 12.05 33.85 -21.41
N ALA A 12 11.78 33.79 -22.70
CA ALA A 12 11.67 32.59 -23.49
C ALA A 12 12.99 31.84 -23.28
N GLY A 13 13.06 31.08 -22.20
CA GLY A 13 14.33 30.54 -21.73
C GLY A 13 14.26 29.68 -20.48
N ILE A 14 13.09 29.53 -19.86
CA ILE A 14 12.80 28.28 -19.14
C ILE A 14 12.15 27.35 -20.15
N ALA A 15 12.94 26.91 -21.13
CA ALA A 15 12.70 25.58 -21.66
C ALA A 15 12.53 24.67 -20.43
N PRO A 16 11.46 23.87 -20.31
CA PRO A 16 11.51 22.80 -19.33
C PRO A 16 12.82 22.09 -19.65
N LEU A 17 13.73 22.03 -18.67
CA LEU A 17 14.87 21.16 -18.78
C LEU A 17 14.24 19.80 -19.06
N ASP A 18 14.24 19.40 -20.33
CA ASP A 18 14.16 18.03 -20.80
C ASP A 18 15.42 17.38 -20.26
N VAL A 19 15.48 17.26 -18.93
CA VAL A 19 16.30 16.27 -18.28
C VAL A 19 15.73 14.99 -18.88
N PRO A 20 16.48 14.29 -19.74
CA PRO A 20 16.00 13.03 -20.28
C PRO A 20 15.53 12.24 -19.08
N ALA A 21 14.25 11.84 -19.06
CA ALA A 21 13.59 11.23 -17.92
C ALA A 21 14.44 10.04 -17.47
N GLU A 22 15.41 10.32 -16.60
CA GLU A 22 16.51 9.42 -16.29
C GLU A 22 15.83 8.35 -15.50
N LYS A 23 15.51 7.26 -16.19
CA LYS A 23 14.53 6.23 -15.86
C LYS A 23 14.45 6.07 -14.35
N ALA A 24 13.61 6.88 -13.69
CA ALA A 24 13.82 7.22 -12.27
C ALA A 24 13.97 5.92 -11.49
N ARG A 25 15.18 5.69 -10.97
CA ARG A 25 15.55 4.39 -10.37
C ARG A 25 14.54 4.14 -9.26
N ARG A 26 13.79 3.03 -9.35
CA ARG A 26 12.70 2.73 -8.41
C ARG A 26 13.28 2.81 -6.98
N PRO A 27 12.80 3.72 -6.11
CA PRO A 27 13.35 3.81 -4.77
C PRO A 27 13.09 2.49 -4.04
N ILE A 28 14.05 2.07 -3.20
CA ILE A 28 14.00 0.79 -2.48
C ILE A 28 12.68 0.64 -1.69
N SER A 29 12.13 1.74 -1.17
CA SER A 29 10.83 1.78 -0.51
C SER A 29 9.65 1.34 -1.38
N VAL A 30 9.68 1.63 -2.69
CA VAL A 30 8.64 1.20 -3.63
C VAL A 30 8.76 -0.29 -3.92
N TRP A 31 9.98 -0.80 -4.06
CA TRP A 31 10.23 -2.24 -4.20
C TRP A 31 9.74 -3.03 -3.00
N LEU A 32 10.04 -2.52 -1.81
CA LEU A 32 9.64 -3.10 -0.54
C LEU A 32 8.11 -3.04 -0.33
N LEU A 33 7.46 -1.95 -0.74
CA LEU A 33 6.01 -1.83 -0.76
C LEU A 33 5.38 -2.84 -1.75
N GLU A 34 5.91 -2.96 -2.97
CA GLU A 34 5.46 -3.91 -3.99
C GLU A 34 5.60 -5.36 -3.48
N ALA A 35 6.73 -5.69 -2.84
CA ALA A 35 6.95 -6.99 -2.21
C ALA A 35 5.97 -7.25 -1.06
N LEU A 36 5.75 -6.27 -0.17
CA LEU A 36 4.79 -6.39 0.93
C LEU A 36 3.36 -6.60 0.41
N LEU A 37 2.92 -5.81 -0.57
CA LEU A 37 1.61 -5.99 -1.20
C LEU A 37 1.49 -7.38 -1.83
N LEU A 38 2.55 -7.88 -2.47
CA LEU A 38 2.56 -9.23 -3.04
C LEU A 38 2.38 -10.31 -1.97
N VAL A 39 3.08 -10.20 -0.84
CA VAL A 39 2.92 -11.11 0.30
C VAL A 39 1.50 -11.07 0.84
N VAL A 40 0.94 -9.87 1.06
CA VAL A 40 -0.44 -9.74 1.55
C VAL A 40 -1.45 -10.29 0.54
N LEU A 41 -1.23 -10.11 -0.76
CA LEU A 41 -2.06 -10.67 -1.82
C LEU A 41 -2.03 -12.21 -1.80
N VAL A 42 -0.86 -12.81 -1.62
CA VAL A 42 -0.72 -14.27 -1.48
C VAL A 42 -1.48 -14.77 -0.26
N LEU A 43 -1.32 -14.13 0.90
CA LEU A 43 -2.04 -14.49 2.12
C LEU A 43 -3.56 -14.37 1.96
N THR A 44 -4.02 -13.28 1.32
CA THR A 44 -5.45 -13.06 1.04
C THR A 44 -6.00 -14.16 0.12
N THR A 45 -5.22 -14.58 -0.88
CA THR A 45 -5.57 -15.65 -1.81
C THR A 45 -5.65 -17.00 -1.11
N ILE A 46 -4.67 -17.33 -0.25
CA ILE A 46 -4.70 -18.55 0.57
C ILE A 46 -5.95 -18.56 1.46
N GLY A 47 -6.26 -17.45 2.12
CA GLY A 47 -7.47 -17.32 2.92
C GLY A 47 -8.74 -17.58 2.11
N LEU A 48 -8.84 -17.00 0.91
CA LEU A 48 -9.98 -17.22 0.01
C LEU A 48 -10.13 -18.70 -0.39
N LEU A 49 -9.03 -19.37 -0.74
CA LEU A 49 -9.01 -20.79 -1.05
C LEU A 49 -9.46 -21.64 0.16
N GLN A 50 -9.01 -21.32 1.36
CA GLN A 50 -9.43 -22.01 2.58
C GLN A 50 -10.93 -21.83 2.85
N SER A 51 -11.47 -20.61 2.67
CA SER A 51 -12.90 -20.36 2.81
C SER A 51 -13.72 -21.16 1.79
N LEU A 52 -13.31 -21.18 0.52
CA LEU A 52 -13.96 -21.99 -0.51
C LEU A 52 -13.91 -23.49 -0.20
N ARG A 53 -12.75 -23.99 0.25
CA ARG A 53 -12.60 -25.39 0.66
C ARG A 53 -13.54 -25.75 1.81
N MET A 54 -13.68 -24.88 2.82
CA MET A 54 -14.61 -25.09 3.92
C MET A 54 -16.08 -25.15 3.45
N ALA A 55 -16.47 -24.28 2.52
CA ALA A 55 -17.83 -24.31 1.97
C ALA A 55 -18.14 -25.58 1.17
N ILE A 56 -17.14 -26.15 0.47
CA ILE A 56 -17.29 -27.40 -0.27
C ILE A 56 -17.34 -28.60 0.68
N LEU A 57 -16.48 -28.64 1.70
CA LEU A 57 -16.39 -29.78 2.63
C LEU A 57 -17.53 -29.81 3.66
N TYR A 58 -18.05 -28.65 4.06
CA TYR A 58 -19.08 -28.53 5.09
C TYR A 58 -20.30 -27.72 4.60
N PRO A 59 -21.02 -28.20 3.57
CA PRO A 59 -22.11 -27.44 2.94
C PRO A 59 -23.29 -27.19 3.87
N ALA A 60 -23.53 -28.07 4.85
CA ALA A 60 -24.61 -27.92 5.83
C ALA A 60 -24.39 -26.70 6.75
N ILE A 61 -23.15 -26.50 7.21
CA ILE A 61 -22.76 -25.33 8.00
C ILE A 61 -22.76 -24.09 7.13
N ALA A 62 -22.21 -24.18 5.91
CA ALA A 62 -22.18 -23.06 4.95
C ALA A 62 -23.58 -22.53 4.60
N ARG A 63 -24.61 -23.38 4.54
CA ARG A 63 -26.00 -22.94 4.31
C ARG A 63 -26.58 -22.13 5.48
N GLN A 64 -26.22 -22.46 6.73
CA GLN A 64 -26.70 -21.74 7.91
C GLN A 64 -26.09 -20.34 8.01
N VAL A 65 -24.83 -20.18 7.59
CA VAL A 65 -24.11 -18.89 7.58
C VAL A 65 -23.90 -18.33 6.18
N LEU A 66 -24.76 -18.70 5.22
CA LEU A 66 -24.57 -18.39 3.79
C LEU A 66 -24.41 -16.89 3.53
N GLY A 67 -25.23 -16.06 4.19
CA GLY A 67 -25.14 -14.60 4.04
C GLY A 67 -23.80 -14.03 4.51
N VAL A 68 -23.30 -14.50 5.65
CA VAL A 68 -21.99 -14.09 6.19
C VAL A 68 -20.86 -14.60 5.30
N PHE A 69 -20.94 -15.85 4.86
CA PHE A 69 -19.95 -16.46 3.98
C PHE A 69 -19.83 -15.74 2.62
N VAL A 70 -20.97 -15.39 2.00
CA VAL A 70 -20.99 -14.64 0.75
C VAL A 70 -20.43 -13.24 0.95
N ALA A 71 -20.86 -12.53 2.01
CA ALA A 71 -20.35 -11.20 2.33
C ALA A 71 -18.83 -11.22 2.57
N GLU A 72 -18.32 -12.19 3.33
CA GLU A 72 -16.89 -12.37 3.58
C GLU A 72 -16.12 -12.67 2.28
N THR A 73 -16.64 -13.56 1.44
CA THR A 73 -16.00 -13.92 0.17
C THR A 73 -15.94 -12.72 -0.77
N VAL A 74 -17.05 -11.98 -0.90
CA VAL A 74 -17.11 -10.75 -1.70
C VAL A 74 -16.15 -9.70 -1.16
N ALA A 75 -16.09 -9.50 0.16
CA ALA A 75 -15.17 -8.56 0.78
C ALA A 75 -13.70 -8.93 0.50
N ARG A 76 -13.33 -10.20 0.67
CA ARG A 76 -11.97 -10.69 0.37
C ARG A 76 -11.62 -10.53 -1.11
N PHE A 77 -12.58 -10.75 -2.02
CA PHE A 77 -12.40 -10.54 -3.45
C PHE A 77 -12.23 -9.04 -3.79
N ALA A 78 -13.01 -8.17 -3.17
CA ALA A 78 -12.88 -6.72 -3.31
C ALA A 78 -11.51 -6.23 -2.79
N ILE A 79 -11.04 -6.76 -1.67
CA ILE A 79 -9.70 -6.46 -1.13
C ILE A 79 -8.59 -6.93 -2.09
N GLY A 80 -8.69 -8.16 -2.62
CA GLY A 80 -7.72 -8.70 -3.57
C GLY A 80 -7.66 -7.90 -4.87
N THR A 81 -8.81 -7.51 -5.42
CA THR A 81 -8.87 -6.66 -6.62
C THR A 81 -8.33 -5.25 -6.36
N ALA A 82 -8.62 -4.65 -5.20
CA ALA A 82 -8.04 -3.38 -4.79
C ALA A 82 -6.51 -3.45 -4.66
N GLN A 83 -5.96 -4.54 -4.12
CA GLN A 83 -4.51 -4.78 -4.04
C GLN A 83 -3.87 -4.87 -5.42
N LEU A 84 -4.49 -5.58 -6.37
CA LEU A 84 -4.01 -5.66 -7.75
C LEU A 84 -4.02 -4.30 -8.45
N LEU A 85 -5.08 -3.51 -8.24
CA LEU A 85 -5.15 -2.13 -8.74
C LEU A 85 -4.09 -1.23 -8.10
N ALA A 86 -3.80 -1.40 -6.81
CA ALA A 86 -2.72 -0.70 -6.12
C ALA A 86 -1.36 -1.06 -6.72
N LEU A 87 -1.06 -2.35 -6.88
CA LEU A 87 0.16 -2.84 -7.53
C LEU A 87 0.33 -2.24 -8.92
N ARG A 88 -0.72 -2.35 -9.75
CA ARG A 88 -0.72 -1.81 -11.12
C ARG A 88 -0.52 -0.30 -11.12
N SER A 89 -1.15 0.43 -10.23
CA SER A 89 -1.03 1.90 -10.15
C SER A 89 0.36 2.34 -9.71
N ILE A 90 0.98 1.61 -8.77
CA ILE A 90 2.37 1.83 -8.33
C ILE A 90 3.33 1.52 -9.48
N HIS A 91 3.13 0.40 -10.17
CA HIS A 91 3.97 -0.04 -11.27
C HIS A 91 3.89 0.91 -12.48
N LEU A 92 2.69 1.42 -12.78
CA LEU A 92 2.44 2.41 -13.84
C LEU A 92 2.79 3.85 -13.42
N ARG A 93 3.37 4.05 -12.24
CA ARG A 93 3.81 5.37 -11.72
C ARG A 93 2.71 6.42 -11.66
N LYS A 94 1.44 6.02 -11.56
CA LYS A 94 0.33 6.98 -11.54
C LYS A 94 0.40 7.85 -10.29
N PRO A 95 0.09 9.17 -10.37
CA PRO A 95 0.11 10.06 -9.21
C PRO A 95 -0.86 9.61 -8.10
N GLY A 96 -1.95 8.92 -8.47
CA GLY A 96 -2.88 8.30 -7.52
C GLY A 96 -2.32 7.09 -6.77
N GLY A 97 -1.28 6.41 -7.28
CA GLY A 97 -0.65 5.25 -6.64
C GLY A 97 -0.03 5.59 -5.28
N ARG A 98 0.35 6.87 -5.07
CA ARG A 98 0.89 7.36 -3.81
C ARG A 98 -0.15 7.36 -2.69
N TRP A 99 -1.36 7.84 -2.98
CA TRP A 99 -2.48 7.85 -2.05
C TRP A 99 -3.03 6.44 -1.80
N LEU A 100 -3.03 5.60 -2.84
CA LEU A 100 -3.43 4.19 -2.73
C LEU A 100 -2.48 3.40 -1.81
N GLY A 101 -1.17 3.59 -1.93
CA GLY A 101 -0.19 2.97 -1.02
C GLY A 101 -0.34 3.46 0.43
N MET A 102 -0.59 4.76 0.63
CA MET A 102 -0.87 5.32 1.96
C MET A 102 -2.14 4.74 2.59
N LEU A 103 -3.22 4.69 1.82
CA LEU A 103 -4.50 4.15 2.28
C LEU A 103 -4.37 2.67 2.61
N PHE A 104 -3.63 1.91 1.81
CA PHE A 104 -3.35 0.51 2.08
C PHE A 104 -2.56 0.30 3.38
N LEU A 105 -1.49 1.07 3.61
CA LEU A 105 -0.70 1.00 4.84
C LEU A 105 -1.55 1.38 6.07
N LEU A 106 -2.42 2.38 5.93
CA LEU A 106 -3.33 2.78 7.01
C LEU A 106 -4.33 1.66 7.35
N VAL A 107 -4.91 1.02 6.33
CA VAL A 107 -5.80 -0.14 6.51
C VAL A 107 -5.04 -1.31 7.17
N LEU A 108 -3.79 -1.55 6.77
CA LEU A 108 -2.95 -2.59 7.37
C LEU A 108 -2.71 -2.33 8.86
N VAL A 109 -2.44 -1.08 9.25
CA VAL A 109 -2.29 -0.68 10.66
C VAL A 109 -3.56 -0.99 11.44
N VAL A 110 -4.73 -0.59 10.92
CA VAL A 110 -6.02 -0.87 11.58
C VAL A 110 -6.26 -2.38 11.72
N LEU A 111 -5.96 -3.16 10.69
CA LEU A 111 -6.07 -4.63 10.71
C LEU A 111 -5.19 -5.26 11.80
N VAL A 112 -3.95 -4.79 12.00
CA VAL A 112 -3.06 -5.30 13.05
C VAL A 112 -3.69 -5.17 14.44
N PHE A 113 -4.46 -4.12 14.69
CA PHE A 113 -5.20 -3.94 15.94
C PHE A 113 -6.48 -4.76 16.03
N MET A 114 -7.13 -5.07 14.90
CA MET A 114 -8.39 -5.84 14.88
C MET A 114 -8.19 -7.36 14.91
N LEU A 115 -7.02 -7.88 14.52
CA LEU A 115 -6.79 -9.33 14.58
C LEU A 115 -6.90 -9.83 16.04
N PRO A 116 -7.52 -10.98 16.30
CA PRO A 116 -7.43 -11.61 17.62
C PRO A 116 -5.98 -12.02 17.91
N ASP A 117 -5.54 -11.91 19.16
CA ASP A 117 -4.26 -12.50 19.57
C ASP A 117 -4.41 -14.02 19.70
N THR A 118 -3.92 -14.74 18.70
CA THR A 118 -3.93 -16.22 18.68
C THR A 118 -2.56 -16.80 19.05
N THR A 119 -1.60 -15.96 19.40
CA THR A 119 -0.24 -16.39 19.75
C THR A 119 -0.20 -16.98 21.16
N THR A 120 0.29 -18.21 21.26
CA THR A 120 0.55 -18.86 22.55
C THR A 120 1.99 -18.57 22.97
N PHE A 121 2.16 -17.93 24.12
CA PHE A 121 3.48 -17.56 24.66
C PHE A 121 3.88 -18.54 25.76
N ALA A 122 5.14 -18.96 25.78
CA ALA A 122 5.66 -19.89 26.77
C ALA A 122 6.05 -19.21 28.09
N SER A 123 6.23 -17.87 28.08
CA SER A 123 6.54 -17.09 29.27
C SER A 123 5.88 -15.70 29.26
N ASP A 124 5.76 -15.09 30.45
CA ASP A 124 5.24 -13.72 30.58
C ASP A 124 6.19 -12.67 29.97
N ALA A 125 7.49 -12.95 29.92
CA ALA A 125 8.46 -12.11 29.22
C ALA A 125 8.24 -12.13 27.69
N GLU A 126 7.95 -13.31 27.12
CA GLU A 126 7.58 -13.43 25.70
C GLU A 126 6.24 -12.75 25.41
N ARG A 127 5.25 -12.89 26.30
CA ARG A 127 3.97 -12.20 26.17
C ARG A 127 4.14 -10.68 26.17
N GLY A 128 4.96 -10.15 27.07
CA GLY A 128 5.31 -8.72 27.10
C GLY A 128 6.01 -8.25 25.83
N GLY A 129 6.97 -9.03 25.33
CA GLY A 129 7.66 -8.77 24.07
C GLY A 129 6.72 -8.78 22.86
N GLY A 130 5.82 -9.77 22.79
CA GLY A 130 4.81 -9.90 21.72
C GLY A 130 3.83 -8.74 21.72
N TRP A 131 3.37 -8.30 22.90
CA TRP A 131 2.53 -7.11 23.04
C TRP A 131 3.22 -5.86 22.50
N LEU A 132 4.48 -5.64 22.88
CA LEU A 132 5.26 -4.45 22.51
C LEU A 132 5.58 -4.45 21.00
N ALA A 133 5.93 -5.62 20.44
CA ALA A 133 6.13 -5.78 19.01
C ALA A 133 4.87 -5.43 18.22
N ARG A 134 3.71 -5.93 18.67
CA ARG A 134 2.42 -5.77 18.00
C ARG A 134 1.86 -4.35 18.08
N HIS A 135 1.96 -3.70 19.23
CA HIS A 135 1.29 -2.41 19.47
C HIS A 135 2.19 -1.20 19.25
N VAL A 136 3.52 -1.38 19.30
CA VAL A 136 4.48 -0.27 19.19
C VAL A 136 5.33 -0.40 17.94
N PHE A 137 6.07 -1.51 17.79
CA PHE A 137 7.03 -1.64 16.70
C PHE A 137 6.37 -1.78 15.33
N ILE A 138 5.42 -2.71 15.16
CA ILE A 138 4.75 -2.94 13.87
C ILE A 138 4.02 -1.67 13.38
N PRO A 139 3.12 -1.03 14.16
CA PRO A 139 2.42 0.16 13.71
C PRO A 139 3.37 1.36 13.55
N GLY A 140 4.37 1.51 14.42
CA GLY A 140 5.40 2.55 14.27
C GLY A 140 6.22 2.41 12.99
N LEU A 141 6.61 1.18 12.65
CA LEU A 141 7.34 0.86 11.42
C LEU A 141 6.46 1.14 10.19
N LEU A 142 5.20 0.73 10.21
CA LEU A 142 4.24 0.98 9.14
C LEU A 142 3.96 2.46 8.93
N LEU A 143 3.79 3.23 10.01
CA LEU A 143 3.62 4.68 9.97
C LEU A 143 4.86 5.39 9.41
N TRP A 144 6.04 4.99 9.87
CA TRP A 144 7.30 5.51 9.33
C TRP A 144 7.46 5.18 7.86
N TRP A 145 7.10 3.97 7.45
CA TRP A 145 7.07 3.57 6.04
C TRP A 145 6.06 4.35 5.22
N CYS A 146 4.88 4.63 5.78
CA CYS A 146 3.85 5.44 5.14
C CYS A 146 4.37 6.85 4.88
N TYR A 147 5.09 7.43 5.84
CA TYR A 147 5.79 8.70 5.68
C TYR A 147 6.89 8.61 4.62
N ALA A 148 7.73 7.57 4.65
CA ALA A 148 8.83 7.39 3.71
C ALA A 148 8.38 7.12 2.27
N ALA A 149 7.28 6.39 2.07
CA ALA A 149 6.73 6.07 0.75
C ALA A 149 5.91 7.23 0.17
N THR A 150 5.20 7.99 1.01
CA THR A 150 4.31 9.06 0.55
C THR A 150 5.01 10.41 0.49
N PHE A 151 5.77 10.79 1.51
CA PHE A 151 6.29 12.16 1.69
C PHE A 151 7.77 12.32 1.33
N SER A 152 8.52 11.24 1.12
CA SER A 152 9.93 11.32 0.72
C SER A 152 10.11 12.11 -0.58
N ARG A 153 11.15 12.96 -0.62
CA ARG A 153 11.54 13.73 -1.82
C ARG A 153 11.76 12.81 -3.04
N LYS A 154 12.27 11.58 -2.82
CA LYS A 154 12.47 10.58 -3.89
C LYS A 154 11.13 10.05 -4.44
N ALA A 155 10.15 9.81 -3.57
CA ALA A 155 8.81 9.38 -3.98
C ALA A 155 8.07 10.49 -4.74
N ARG A 156 8.14 11.74 -4.27
CA ARG A 156 7.61 12.91 -4.99
C ARG A 156 8.17 13.04 -6.41
N ARG A 157 9.48 12.81 -6.58
CA ARG A 157 10.13 12.84 -7.90
C ARG A 157 9.66 11.70 -8.79
N TYR A 158 9.51 10.49 -8.24
CA TYR A 158 9.05 9.31 -8.98
C TYR A 158 7.62 9.44 -9.53
N TYR A 159 6.69 9.99 -8.74
CA TYR A 159 5.30 10.21 -9.17
C TYR A 159 5.08 11.56 -9.87
N GLY A 160 5.97 12.52 -9.70
CA GLY A 160 5.94 13.83 -10.39
C GLY A 160 6.50 13.78 -11.81
N THR A 161 7.25 12.72 -12.16
CA THR A 161 7.68 12.46 -13.54
C THR A 161 6.53 11.78 -14.29
N THR A 162 5.41 12.48 -14.42
CA THR A 162 4.34 12.03 -15.31
C THR A 162 4.85 12.30 -16.72
N ALA A 163 5.22 11.24 -17.44
CA ALA A 163 5.47 11.32 -18.87
C ALA A 163 4.24 11.94 -19.53
N GLY A 164 4.47 13.00 -20.32
CA GLY A 164 3.54 13.40 -21.37
C GLY A 164 3.35 12.27 -22.39
#